data_AF-A0A833SH85-F1
#
_entry.id   AF-A0A833SH85-F1
#
_cell.length_a   1.000
_cell.length_b   1.000
_cell.length_c   1.000
_cell.angle_alpha   90.00
_cell.angle_beta   90.00
_cell.angle_gamma   90.00
#
_symmetry.space_group_name_H-M   'P 1'
#
loop_
_entity.id
_entity.type
_entity.pdbx_description
1 polymer ?
#
loop_
_entity_poly.entity_id
_entity_poly.type
_entity_poly.pdbx_seq_one_letter_code
_entity_poly.pdbx_strand_id
1 'polypeptide(L)'
;MYLAWAYRSGGYKKARDVFKSLQENRPFSVNFFRKMIEFEKEQESCKMENLREYYERALREFGTVDSDLWMDYIKEELNHPLGRPENCGQLYWRAMKMLQGESVEQFMSKHALHQAGRL
;
A
#
# COMPACT_ATOMS: atom_id res chain seq x y z
N MET A 1 7.66 1.43 -16.21
CA MET A 1 7.75 2.17 -17.48
C MET A 1 6.40 2.72 -17.96
N TYR A 2 5.30 1.94 -17.98
CA TYR A 2 3.99 2.42 -18.46
C TYR A 2 3.31 3.47 -17.59
N LEU A 3 3.20 3.27 -16.26
CA LEU A 3 2.56 4.28 -15.38
C LEU A 3 3.37 5.57 -15.32
N ALA A 4 4.70 5.50 -15.32
CA ALA A 4 5.56 6.69 -15.35
C ALA A 4 5.40 7.48 -16.65
N TRP A 5 5.24 6.80 -17.79
CA TRP A 5 4.90 7.45 -19.06
C TRP A 5 3.49 8.04 -19.05
N ALA A 6 2.50 7.33 -18.49
CA ALA A 6 1.13 7.82 -18.39
C ALA A 6 1.06 9.08 -17.50
N TYR A 7 1.76 9.06 -16.37
CA TYR A 7 1.91 10.19 -15.46
C TYR A 7 2.62 11.37 -16.13
N ARG A 8 3.71 11.14 -16.86
CA ARG A 8 4.40 12.21 -17.61
C ARG A 8 3.59 12.77 -18.78
N SER A 9 2.79 11.96 -19.46
CA SER A 9 2.06 12.39 -20.66
C SER A 9 0.64 12.93 -20.39
N GLY A 10 0.08 12.70 -19.20
CA GLY A 10 -1.27 13.17 -18.87
C GLY A 10 -1.58 13.27 -17.39
N GLY A 11 -0.54 13.35 -16.55
CA GLY A 11 -0.66 13.51 -15.12
C GLY A 11 -1.28 12.30 -14.42
N TYR A 12 -1.67 12.53 -13.16
CA TYR A 12 -2.27 11.52 -12.30
C TYR A 12 -3.53 10.88 -12.89
N LYS A 13 -4.40 11.67 -13.54
CA LYS A 13 -5.66 11.16 -14.12
C LYS A 13 -5.39 10.07 -15.16
N LYS A 14 -4.44 10.29 -16.06
CA LYS A 14 -4.05 9.31 -17.09
C LYS A 14 -3.36 8.09 -16.47
N ALA A 15 -2.54 8.28 -15.44
CA ALA A 15 -1.95 7.17 -14.70
C ALA A 15 -3.03 6.30 -14.03
N ARG A 16 -4.08 6.91 -13.46
CA ARG A 16 -5.21 6.21 -12.85
C ARG A 16 -6.06 5.48 -13.89
N ASP A 17 -6.33 6.08 -15.04
CA ASP A 17 -7.10 5.42 -16.11
C ASP A 17 -6.33 4.22 -16.68
N VAL A 18 -5.02 4.37 -16.89
CA VAL A 18 -4.13 3.28 -17.28
C VAL A 18 -4.06 2.22 -16.19
N PHE A 19 -4.02 2.60 -14.92
CA PHE A 19 -4.10 1.66 -13.79
C PHE A 19 -5.39 0.85 -13.83
N LYS A 20 -6.54 1.51 -14.04
CA LYS A 20 -7.83 0.84 -14.14
C LYS A 20 -7.95 -0.07 -15.37
N SER A 21 -7.38 0.31 -16.50
CA SER A 21 -7.41 -0.53 -17.71
C SER A 21 -6.44 -1.71 -17.61
N LEU A 22 -5.28 -1.51 -17.00
CA LEU A 22 -4.31 -2.57 -16.78
C LEU A 22 -4.75 -3.53 -15.68
N GLN A 23 -5.55 -3.09 -14.69
CA GLN A 23 -6.10 -3.95 -13.62
C GLN A 23 -6.87 -5.18 -14.14
N GLU A 24 -7.35 -5.14 -15.39
CA GLU A 24 -8.07 -6.25 -16.03
C GLU A 24 -7.13 -7.21 -16.76
N ASN A 25 -5.93 -6.75 -17.15
CA ASN A 25 -4.94 -7.51 -17.90
C ASN A 25 -3.80 -7.99 -16.98
N ARG A 26 -3.91 -9.23 -16.49
CA ARG A 26 -2.86 -9.92 -15.70
C ARG A 26 -1.61 -10.15 -16.58
N PRO A 27 -0.39 -10.18 -16.01
CA PRO A 27 -0.04 -10.28 -14.58
C PRO A 27 0.22 -8.94 -13.87
N PHE A 28 -0.12 -8.88 -12.58
CA PHE A 28 0.19 -7.73 -11.71
C PHE A 28 1.50 -7.94 -10.96
N SER A 29 2.22 -6.86 -10.73
CA SER A 29 3.36 -6.83 -9.82
C SER A 29 3.05 -5.90 -8.66
N VAL A 30 3.47 -6.23 -7.44
CA VAL A 30 3.30 -5.34 -6.27
C VAL A 30 3.89 -3.94 -6.50
N ASN A 31 4.97 -3.86 -7.29
CA ASN A 31 5.60 -2.60 -7.67
C ASN A 31 4.67 -1.68 -8.49
N PHE A 32 3.69 -2.24 -9.21
CA PHE A 32 2.68 -1.47 -9.94
C PHE A 32 1.79 -0.68 -8.98
N PHE A 33 1.33 -1.32 -7.91
CA PHE A 33 0.52 -0.69 -6.86
C PHE A 33 1.35 0.32 -6.08
N ARG A 34 2.58 -0.04 -5.66
CA ARG A 34 3.50 0.88 -4.98
C ARG A 34 3.73 2.16 -5.81
N LYS A 35 3.88 2.04 -7.13
CA LYS A 35 4.07 3.21 -8.01
C LYS A 35 2.84 4.12 -8.08
N MET A 36 1.61 3.58 -8.06
CA MET A 36 0.42 4.43 -7.98
C MET A 36 0.27 5.11 -6.63
N ILE A 37 0.63 4.43 -5.54
CA ILE A 37 0.65 5.00 -4.19
C ILE A 37 1.64 6.18 -4.14
N GLU A 38 2.83 6.03 -4.73
CA GLU A 38 3.79 7.14 -4.85
C GLU A 38 3.21 8.32 -5.63
N PHE A 39 2.55 8.08 -6.78
CA PHE A 39 1.94 9.16 -7.55
C PHE A 39 0.78 9.85 -6.83
N GLU A 40 0.00 9.13 -6.03
CA GLU A 40 -1.03 9.71 -5.17
C GLU A 40 -0.41 10.61 -4.11
N LYS A 41 0.69 10.17 -3.48
CA LYS A 41 1.44 10.96 -2.48
C LYS A 41 2.04 12.23 -3.05
N GLU A 42 2.45 12.22 -4.32
CA GLU A 42 2.97 13.40 -5.00
C GLU A 42 1.87 14.44 -5.31
N GLN A 43 0.58 14.08 -5.24
CA GLN A 43 -0.50 15.05 -5.46
C GLN A 43 -0.67 15.97 -4.24
N GLU A 44 -0.83 17.28 -4.47
CA GLU A 44 -1.16 18.24 -3.41
C GLU A 44 -2.47 17.88 -2.69
N SER A 45 -3.40 17.23 -3.39
CA SER A 45 -4.67 16.79 -2.83
C SER A 45 -4.64 15.33 -2.33
N CYS A 46 -3.47 14.78 -1.98
CA CYS A 46 -3.28 13.38 -1.56
C CYS A 46 -4.46 12.88 -0.70
N LYS A 47 -5.31 12.02 -1.27
CA LYS A 47 -6.52 11.55 -0.58
C LYS A 47 -6.22 10.22 0.07
N MET A 48 -6.36 10.19 1.40
CA MET A 48 -6.20 8.95 2.15
C MET A 48 -7.15 7.85 1.66
N GLU A 49 -8.36 8.20 1.21
CA GLU A 49 -9.30 7.24 0.61
C GLU A 49 -8.72 6.51 -0.62
N ASN A 50 -8.05 7.24 -1.51
CA ASN A 50 -7.40 6.65 -2.68
C ASN A 50 -6.23 5.76 -2.27
N LEU A 51 -5.40 6.23 -1.33
CA LEU A 51 -4.28 5.43 -0.80
C LEU A 51 -4.78 4.12 -0.21
N ARG A 52 -5.81 4.16 0.65
CA ARG A 52 -6.45 2.97 1.23
C ARG A 52 -6.96 2.04 0.16
N GLU A 53 -7.63 2.55 -0.88
CA GLU A 53 -8.11 1.72 -1.98
C GLU A 53 -6.94 1.00 -2.70
N TYR A 54 -5.83 1.69 -2.97
CA TYR A 54 -4.66 1.09 -3.61
C TYR A 54 -3.99 0.04 -2.73
N TYR A 55 -3.84 0.30 -1.43
CA TYR A 55 -3.31 -0.68 -0.48
C TYR A 55 -4.23 -1.89 -0.34
N GLU A 56 -5.54 -1.72 -0.16
CA GLU A 56 -6.50 -2.83 -0.06
C GLU A 56 -6.49 -3.72 -1.30
N ARG A 57 -6.40 -3.12 -2.50
CA ARG A 57 -6.28 -3.87 -3.76
C ARG A 57 -4.96 -4.65 -3.83
N ALA A 58 -3.85 -4.03 -3.44
CA ALA A 58 -2.57 -4.71 -3.40
C ALA A 58 -2.58 -5.87 -2.39
N LEU A 59 -3.20 -5.67 -1.22
CA LEU A 59 -3.33 -6.67 -0.16
C LEU A 59 -4.23 -7.84 -0.55
N ARG A 60 -5.25 -7.60 -1.38
CA ARG A 60 -6.09 -8.68 -1.91
C ARG A 60 -5.29 -9.68 -2.74
N GLU A 61 -4.26 -9.21 -3.42
CA GLU A 61 -3.46 -10.01 -4.36
C GLU A 61 -2.15 -10.51 -3.75
N PHE A 62 -1.48 -9.67 -2.96
CA PHE A 62 -0.13 -9.92 -2.42
C PHE A 62 -0.09 -9.97 -0.89
N GLY A 63 -1.21 -9.71 -0.19
CA GLY A 63 -1.23 -9.62 1.27
C GLY A 63 -0.99 -10.94 2.01
N THR A 64 -0.92 -12.07 1.31
CA THR A 64 -0.52 -13.36 1.89
C THR A 64 0.99 -13.60 1.88
N VAL A 65 1.72 -12.90 1.01
CA VAL A 65 3.16 -13.10 0.76
C VAL A 65 4.01 -11.87 1.10
N ASP A 66 3.50 -10.66 0.85
CA ASP A 66 4.24 -9.41 1.03
C ASP A 66 3.90 -8.78 2.40
N SER A 67 4.77 -9.05 3.38
CA SER A 67 4.67 -8.49 4.73
C SER A 67 5.01 -7.00 4.78
N ASP A 68 5.85 -6.52 3.85
CA ASP A 68 6.22 -5.10 3.75
C ASP A 68 5.03 -4.25 3.35
N LEU A 69 4.15 -4.75 2.47
CA LEU A 69 2.93 -4.07 2.08
C LEU A 69 2.00 -3.75 3.26
N TRP A 70 1.89 -4.66 4.23
CA TRP A 70 1.14 -4.42 5.47
C TRP A 70 1.81 -3.36 6.35
N MET A 71 3.13 -3.42 6.50
CA MET A 71 3.89 -2.45 7.29
C MET A 71 3.82 -1.05 6.67
N ASP A 72 3.94 -0.94 5.35
CA ASP A 72 3.82 0.32 4.61
C ASP A 72 2.44 0.95 4.84
N TYR A 73 1.38 0.13 4.79
CA TYR A 73 0.02 0.62 5.02
C TYR A 73 -0.21 1.11 6.46
N ILE A 74 0.28 0.37 7.46
CA ILE A 74 0.20 0.78 8.87
C ILE A 74 0.97 2.09 9.09
N LYS A 75 2.17 2.20 8.53
CA LYS A 75 2.95 3.45 8.60
C LYS A 75 2.23 4.60 7.90
N GLU A 76 1.54 4.34 6.80
CA GLU A 76 0.75 5.36 6.11
C GLU A 76 -0.39 5.88 6.99
N GLU A 77 -1.16 4.98 7.61
CA GLU A 77 -2.24 5.35 8.53
C GLU A 77 -1.76 6.11 9.76
N LEU A 78 -0.50 5.94 10.17
CA LEU A 78 0.11 6.66 11.29
C LEU A 78 0.71 8.02 10.89
N ASN A 79 1.29 8.14 9.69
CA ASN A 79 2.03 9.35 9.28
C ASN A 79 1.17 10.32 8.48
N HIS A 80 0.12 9.85 7.82
CA HIS A 80 -0.73 10.70 6.99
C HIS A 80 -1.62 11.59 7.89
N PRO A 81 -1.78 12.90 7.61
CA PRO A 81 -2.57 13.82 8.44
C PRO A 81 -4.07 13.47 8.51
N LEU A 82 -4.58 12.77 7.49
CA LEU A 82 -5.94 12.19 7.45
C LEU A 82 -5.96 10.68 7.75
N GLY A 83 -4.84 10.14 8.23
CA GLY A 83 -4.71 8.75 8.66
C GLY A 83 -5.55 8.47 9.92
N ARG A 84 -5.81 7.19 10.16
CA ARG A 84 -6.57 6.69 11.30
C ARG A 84 -5.70 5.71 12.08
N PRO A 85 -5.00 6.15 13.14
CA PRO A 85 -4.19 5.27 13.96
C PRO A 85 -5.01 4.13 14.59
N GLU A 86 -6.30 4.36 14.84
CA GLU A 86 -7.28 3.37 15.30
C GLU A 86 -7.41 2.16 14.35
N ASN A 87 -7.24 2.36 13.03
CA ASN A 87 -7.24 1.27 12.06
C ASN A 87 -5.98 0.39 12.14
N CYS A 88 -4.87 0.90 12.69
CA CYS A 88 -3.58 0.19 12.68
C CYS A 88 -3.66 -1.13 13.45
N GLY A 89 -4.37 -1.17 14.57
CA GLY A 89 -4.58 -2.41 15.32
C GLY A 89 -5.36 -3.45 14.51
N GLN A 90 -6.38 -3.01 13.77
CA GLN A 90 -7.16 -3.89 12.90
C GLN A 90 -6.33 -4.39 11.71
N LEU A 91 -5.53 -3.52 11.09
CA LEU A 91 -4.61 -3.88 10.00
C LEU A 91 -3.55 -4.88 10.46
N TYR A 92 -2.95 -4.66 11.62
CA TYR A 92 -1.98 -5.58 12.20
C TYR A 92 -2.57 -6.98 12.44
N TRP A 93 -3.76 -7.04 13.02
CA TRP A 93 -4.44 -8.31 13.25
C TRP A 93 -4.84 -9.01 11.94
N ARG A 94 -5.26 -8.24 10.93
CA ARG A 94 -5.61 -8.77 9.61
C ARG A 94 -4.36 -9.29 8.87
N ALA A 95 -3.23 -8.59 8.99
CA ALA A 95 -1.94 -9.04 8.48
C ALA A 95 -1.53 -10.37 9.11
N MET A 96 -1.62 -10.49 10.44
CA MET A 96 -1.36 -11.74 11.17
C MET A 96 -2.22 -12.92 10.69
N LYS A 97 -3.46 -12.67 10.28
CA LYS A 97 -4.36 -13.71 9.77
C LYS A 97 -4.12 -14.07 8.31
N MET A 98 -3.70 -13.11 7.50
CA MET A 98 -3.55 -13.26 6.04
C MET A 98 -2.17 -13.77 5.66
N LEU A 99 -1.14 -13.26 6.31
CA LEU A 99 0.24 -13.71 6.12
C LEU A 99 0.35 -15.16 6.61
N GLN A 100 1.13 -15.97 5.90
CA GLN A 100 1.38 -17.36 6.26
C GLN A 100 2.88 -17.64 6.31
N GLY A 101 3.27 -18.61 7.14
CA GLY A 101 4.66 -19.04 7.26
C GLY A 101 5.60 -17.93 7.75
N GLU A 102 6.78 -17.85 7.13
CA GLU A 102 7.87 -16.95 7.52
C GLU A 102 7.51 -15.46 7.42
N SER A 103 6.55 -15.10 6.54
CA SER A 103 6.10 -13.70 6.37
C SER A 103 5.42 -13.15 7.63
N VAL A 104 4.81 -14.00 8.47
CA VAL A 104 4.21 -13.60 9.75
C VAL A 104 5.29 -13.22 10.76
N GLU A 105 6.33 -14.04 10.88
CA GLU A 105 7.43 -13.80 11.82
C GLU A 105 8.18 -12.52 11.45
N GLN A 106 8.49 -12.33 10.16
CA GLN A 106 9.11 -11.11 9.66
C GLN A 106 8.26 -9.86 9.94
N PHE A 107 6.93 -9.97 9.76
CA PHE A 107 6.00 -8.88 10.06
C PHE A 107 6.00 -8.55 11.55
N MET A 108 5.92 -9.55 12.43
CA MET A 108 5.95 -9.37 13.88
C MET A 108 7.25 -8.72 14.34
N SER A 109 8.41 -9.19 13.86
CA SER A 109 9.71 -8.57 14.19
C SER A 109 9.78 -7.12 13.73
N LYS A 110 9.34 -6.81 12.51
CA LYS A 110 9.31 -5.43 11.98
C LYS A 110 8.38 -4.53 12.80
N HIS A 111 7.21 -5.02 13.18
CA HIS A 111 6.26 -4.26 14.00
C HIS A 111 6.77 -4.04 15.42
N ALA A 112 7.33 -5.07 16.06
CA ALA A 112 7.93 -4.97 17.39
C ALA A 112 9.09 -3.96 17.43
N LEU A 113 9.96 -3.98 16.41
CA LEU A 113 11.03 -2.99 16.27
C LEU A 113 10.48 -1.57 16.08
N HIS A 114 9.42 -1.40 15.28
CA HIS A 114 8.80 -0.10 15.07
C HIS A 114 8.16 0.46 16.36
N GLN A 115 7.60 -0.42 17.20
CA GLN A 115 7.02 -0.04 18.49
C GLN A 115 8.10 0.21 19.55
N ALA A 116 9.18 -0.57 19.56
CA ALA A 116 10.31 -0.41 20.49
C ALA A 116 11.14 0.86 20.20
N GLY A 117 11.28 1.27 18.94
CA GLY A 117 11.96 2.51 18.55
C GLY A 117 11.14 3.79 18.79
N ARG A 118 9.92 3.68 19.35
CA ARG A 118 9.07 4.81 19.78
C ARG A 118 9.15 5.09 21.29
N LEU A 119 10.00 4.36 22.03
CA LEU A 119 10.38 4.64 23.42
C LEU A 119 11.60 5.55 23.47
#